data_AF-A0A0Q5MQ38-F1
#
_entry.id   AF-A0A0Q5MQ38-F1
#
_cell.length_a   1.000
_cell.length_b   1.000
_cell.length_c   1.000
_cell.angle_alpha   90.00
_cell.angle_beta   90.00
_cell.angle_gamma   90.00
#
_symmetry.space_group_name_H-M   'P 1'
#
loop_
_entity.id
_entity.type
_entity.pdbx_description
1 polymer ?
#
loop_
_entity_poly.entity_id
_entity_poly.type
_entity_poly.pdbx_seq_one_letter_code
_entity_poly.pdbx_strand_id
1 'polypeptide(L)'
;MSVTTRVKGVLGMARRPRTALVRIASPLTRRAAERNRLADELAVPRDELDPGVVSVLLTVRQDHLHVTQDRIDRLRRAFPEGATEIVVSPYLVPERAPLVRWRAPALVGARWVAPTLAPTWDAAYTRGIPVLGGVTALVVDAAMEIEPAVVRGLLTAHAERGGVVQAVVQSKDDVVVSAGAVRHRADDAVESLFRGFPLEDVLLATDVRVSAADQPVFAVATAELRPAPRTRHEATAVAAVTGRVAGGTTFVAAGRLNHVGKVQRGVESPDDAEAMSFLVADGRAARVLESAGLVVDPALPLRADDGATTVGGGRIDPRFEVVEGLPRLRWSIKIAASAGPLGDTWGDVYFADDLADELRALGQRVVVDRRHSHRRPVSEGLDDVSLVIRGLGAPEPRPDTTSLLWVISHPDQVTADEMAPYDRVFAASSAWAAATAGRTGIPVEPLLQATDPARFHPGEPDPQLTSDVLFVGSTRGEFRPLVRGAVAAGADLALYGGGWADHVDPRYVRGPFLPNDRLSAAYRSARVVLNDHWADMAAGGFISNRLFDAVASGARVVSDSVDGISELFGDSVVQIGADADLTEALDPTWPWPTDAERHARAAAVAAEHSFAHRARTLLEAAVAVRGR
;
A
#
# COMPACT_ATOMS: atom_id res chain seq x y z
N MET A 1 14.33 -31.40 -64.75
CA MET A 1 14.41 -32.51 -65.74
C MET A 1 14.73 -33.80 -64.98
N SER A 2 13.85 -34.80 -65.13
CA SER A 2 14.02 -36.27 -65.04
C SER A 2 15.00 -36.86 -64.00
N VAL A 3 14.57 -37.48 -62.89
CA VAL A 3 13.99 -38.85 -62.71
C VAL A 3 15.00 -39.99 -62.86
N THR A 4 15.26 -40.75 -61.76
CA THR A 4 15.10 -42.23 -61.67
C THR A 4 15.39 -42.71 -60.23
N THR A 5 14.41 -43.13 -59.42
CA THR A 5 13.72 -44.44 -59.29
C THR A 5 14.52 -45.53 -58.56
N ARG A 6 14.04 -45.94 -57.36
CA ARG A 6 13.95 -47.35 -56.95
C ARG A 6 12.70 -47.60 -56.11
N VAL A 7 11.94 -48.59 -56.58
CA VAL A 7 10.74 -49.25 -56.01
C VAL A 7 11.23 -50.68 -55.73
N LYS A 8 10.96 -51.38 -54.62
CA LYS A 8 9.69 -52.00 -54.20
C LYS A 8 9.93 -52.81 -52.90
N GLY A 9 8.92 -52.91 -52.05
CA GLY A 9 8.86 -53.89 -50.96
C GLY A 9 7.56 -53.76 -50.17
N VAL A 10 6.50 -54.45 -50.62
CA VAL A 10 5.17 -54.53 -50.00
C VAL A 10 5.05 -55.87 -49.27
N LEU A 11 4.62 -55.85 -48.00
CA LEU A 11 3.84 -56.86 -47.26
C LEU A 11 3.69 -56.32 -45.81
N GLY A 12 2.57 -56.28 -45.11
CA GLY A 12 1.18 -56.65 -45.35
C GLY A 12 0.28 -55.96 -44.31
N MET A 13 -1.01 -55.86 -44.62
CA MET A 13 -2.04 -55.17 -43.87
C MET A 13 -2.36 -55.81 -42.50
N ALA A 14 -2.58 -54.98 -41.48
CA ALA A 14 -3.50 -55.28 -40.38
C ALA A 14 -4.44 -54.08 -40.18
N ARG A 15 -5.72 -54.26 -40.55
CA ARG A 15 -6.82 -53.32 -40.28
C ARG A 15 -7.10 -53.26 -38.77
N ARG A 16 -7.22 -52.06 -38.22
CA ARG A 16 -7.97 -51.75 -36.99
C ARG A 16 -8.79 -50.46 -37.20
N PRO A 17 -9.93 -50.32 -36.52
CA PRO A 17 -11.20 -49.98 -37.17
C PRO A 17 -11.43 -48.48 -37.36
N ARG A 18 -12.21 -48.16 -38.40
CA ARG A 18 -13.00 -46.94 -38.49
C ARG A 18 -13.97 -46.90 -37.30
N THR A 19 -13.60 -46.24 -36.21
CA THR A 19 -14.54 -45.84 -35.17
C THR A 19 -15.05 -44.44 -35.49
N ALA A 20 -16.36 -44.34 -35.60
CA ALA A 20 -17.15 -43.19 -36.01
C ALA A 20 -16.56 -41.83 -35.61
N LEU A 21 -16.30 -41.00 -36.62
CA LEU A 21 -16.43 -39.55 -36.51
C LEU A 21 -17.88 -39.25 -36.16
N VAL A 22 -18.22 -39.38 -34.88
CA VAL A 22 -19.39 -38.70 -34.32
C VAL A 22 -19.06 -37.22 -34.48
N ARG A 23 -19.91 -36.48 -35.21
CA ARG A 23 -19.94 -35.02 -35.12
C ARG A 23 -20.20 -34.66 -33.67
N ILE A 24 -19.15 -34.57 -32.86
CA ILE A 24 -19.22 -33.98 -31.53
C ILE A 24 -19.58 -32.53 -31.80
N ALA A 25 -20.75 -32.10 -31.33
CA ALA A 25 -21.16 -30.70 -31.38
C ALA A 25 -19.97 -29.81 -30.98
N SER A 26 -19.77 -28.71 -31.69
CA SER A 26 -18.62 -27.83 -31.48
C SER A 26 -18.41 -27.53 -29.97
N PRO A 27 -17.16 -27.36 -29.50
CA PRO A 27 -16.87 -26.98 -28.12
C PRO A 27 -17.69 -25.78 -27.63
N LEU A 28 -18.07 -24.88 -28.54
CA LEU A 28 -18.92 -23.71 -28.28
C LEU A 28 -20.38 -24.07 -27.94
N THR A 29 -20.95 -25.09 -28.58
CA THR A 29 -22.33 -25.57 -28.31
C THR A 29 -22.47 -26.30 -26.97
N ARG A 30 -21.46 -27.08 -26.56
CA ARG A 30 -21.41 -27.65 -25.19
C ARG A 30 -21.19 -26.57 -24.14
N ARG A 31 -20.31 -25.60 -24.41
CA ARG A 31 -20.10 -24.41 -23.57
C ARG A 31 -21.39 -23.61 -23.36
N ALA A 32 -22.25 -23.48 -24.38
CA ALA A 32 -23.53 -22.79 -24.26
C ALA A 32 -24.59 -23.58 -23.48
N ALA A 33 -24.67 -24.90 -23.65
CA ALA A 33 -25.65 -25.74 -22.97
C ALA A 33 -25.35 -25.92 -21.47
N GLU A 34 -24.08 -26.06 -21.08
CA GLU A 34 -23.66 -26.12 -19.67
C GLU A 34 -23.75 -24.75 -18.98
N ARG A 35 -23.55 -23.66 -19.75
CA ARG A 35 -23.80 -22.26 -19.35
C ARG A 35 -25.29 -21.91 -19.21
N ASN A 36 -26.19 -22.62 -19.89
CA ASN A 36 -27.64 -22.48 -19.73
C ASN A 36 -28.17 -23.25 -18.51
N ARG A 37 -27.66 -24.45 -18.23
CA ARG A 37 -28.17 -25.32 -17.15
C ARG A 37 -27.91 -24.77 -15.74
N LEU A 38 -26.78 -24.09 -15.52
CA LEU A 38 -26.42 -23.50 -14.22
C LEU A 38 -27.24 -22.25 -13.84
N ALA A 39 -27.89 -21.59 -14.80
CA ALA A 39 -28.64 -20.36 -14.57
C ALA A 39 -30.09 -20.62 -14.07
N ASP A 40 -30.68 -21.76 -14.44
CA ASP A 40 -32.10 -22.05 -14.18
C ASP A 40 -32.36 -22.97 -12.96
N GLU A 41 -31.34 -23.67 -12.43
CA GLU A 41 -31.54 -24.78 -11.46
C GLU A 41 -31.04 -24.54 -10.02
N LEU A 42 -30.57 -23.34 -9.67
CA LEU A 42 -29.76 -23.17 -8.46
C LEU A 42 -30.33 -22.14 -7.48
N ALA A 43 -31.51 -22.47 -6.93
CA ALA A 43 -32.02 -21.85 -5.71
C ALA A 43 -31.33 -22.49 -4.49
N VAL A 44 -30.64 -21.68 -3.67
CA VAL A 44 -30.20 -22.08 -2.32
C VAL A 44 -31.48 -22.33 -1.49
N PRO A 45 -31.67 -23.49 -0.84
CA PRO A 45 -32.61 -23.60 0.26
C PRO A 45 -32.13 -22.68 1.39
N ARG A 46 -32.77 -21.52 1.53
CA ARG A 46 -32.29 -20.43 2.41
C ARG A 46 -32.52 -20.70 3.90
N ASP A 47 -33.23 -21.78 4.21
CA ASP A 47 -33.63 -22.26 5.53
C ASP A 47 -32.55 -23.09 6.24
N GLU A 48 -31.48 -23.48 5.55
CA GLU A 48 -30.39 -24.31 6.10
C GLU A 48 -29.09 -23.55 6.40
N LEU A 49 -29.08 -22.22 6.27
CA LEU A 49 -27.88 -21.41 6.47
C LEU A 49 -27.47 -21.34 7.96
N ASP A 50 -26.20 -21.62 8.24
CA ASP A 50 -25.65 -21.62 9.60
C ASP A 50 -25.22 -20.19 10.01
N PRO A 51 -25.81 -19.62 11.09
CA PRO A 51 -25.46 -18.28 11.57
C PRO A 51 -24.05 -18.18 12.18
N GLY A 52 -23.45 -19.30 12.58
CA GLY A 52 -22.09 -19.36 13.12
C GLY A 52 -21.00 -19.53 12.06
N VAL A 53 -21.37 -19.66 10.78
CA VAL A 53 -20.44 -19.92 9.67
C VAL A 53 -20.38 -18.74 8.70
N VAL A 54 -19.17 -18.35 8.32
CA VAL A 54 -18.92 -17.48 7.17
C VAL A 54 -18.51 -18.34 5.97
N SER A 55 -19.23 -18.24 4.85
CA SER A 55 -18.86 -18.92 3.60
C SER A 55 -18.03 -17.99 2.72
N VAL A 56 -16.83 -18.42 2.36
CA VAL A 56 -15.95 -17.72 1.43
C VAL A 56 -16.02 -18.37 0.06
N LEU A 57 -16.50 -17.63 -0.94
CA LEU A 57 -16.43 -18.00 -2.34
C LEU A 57 -15.16 -17.41 -2.96
N LEU A 58 -14.12 -18.24 -3.11
CA LEU A 58 -12.87 -17.89 -3.75
C LEU A 58 -12.94 -18.17 -5.26
N THR A 59 -13.12 -17.14 -6.08
CA THR A 59 -12.99 -17.29 -7.54
C THR A 59 -11.53 -17.30 -7.95
N VAL A 60 -11.15 -18.16 -8.88
CA VAL A 60 -9.73 -18.32 -9.27
C VAL A 60 -9.57 -18.34 -10.78
N ARG A 61 -8.96 -17.29 -11.32
CA ARG A 61 -8.61 -17.24 -12.74
C ARG A 61 -7.59 -18.32 -13.09
N GLN A 62 -7.69 -18.89 -14.28
CA GLN A 62 -6.85 -20.01 -14.74
C GLN A 62 -5.34 -19.76 -14.58
N ASP A 63 -4.87 -18.54 -14.81
CA ASP A 63 -3.46 -18.14 -14.66
C ASP A 63 -3.04 -17.95 -13.19
N HIS A 64 -3.99 -17.81 -12.26
CA HIS A 64 -3.76 -17.70 -10.81
C HIS A 64 -3.93 -19.03 -10.07
N LEU A 65 -4.21 -20.13 -10.75
CA LEU A 65 -4.38 -21.45 -10.11
C LEU A 65 -3.17 -21.86 -9.25
N HIS A 66 -1.97 -21.42 -9.60
CA HIS A 66 -0.73 -21.72 -8.88
C HIS A 66 -0.63 -21.05 -7.50
N VAL A 67 -1.36 -19.95 -7.25
CA VAL A 67 -1.38 -19.27 -5.94
C VAL A 67 -2.57 -19.65 -5.05
N THR A 68 -3.44 -20.56 -5.51
CA THR A 68 -4.71 -20.89 -4.82
C THR A 68 -4.51 -21.26 -3.35
N GLN A 69 -3.52 -22.11 -3.03
CA GLN A 69 -3.29 -22.55 -1.64
C GLN A 69 -2.79 -21.40 -0.75
N ASP A 70 -1.91 -20.52 -1.25
CA ASP A 70 -1.48 -19.33 -0.51
C ASP A 70 -2.67 -18.40 -0.19
N ARG A 71 -3.59 -18.22 -1.14
CA ARG A 71 -4.82 -17.43 -0.93
C ARG A 71 -5.72 -18.04 0.13
N ILE A 72 -5.89 -19.37 0.12
CA ILE A 72 -6.64 -20.09 1.15
C ILE A 72 -6.00 -19.89 2.53
N ASP A 73 -4.68 -20.08 2.63
CA ASP A 73 -3.96 -19.96 3.91
C ASP A 73 -4.05 -18.54 4.48
N ARG A 74 -3.99 -17.51 3.62
CA ARG A 74 -4.22 -16.10 3.99
C ARG A 74 -5.63 -15.84 4.50
N LEU A 75 -6.65 -16.32 3.77
CA LEU A 75 -8.04 -16.19 4.17
C LEU A 75 -8.29 -16.86 5.52
N ARG A 76 -7.77 -18.07 5.74
CA ARG A 76 -7.92 -18.79 7.01
C ARG A 76 -7.32 -18.05 8.21
N ARG A 77 -6.21 -17.33 8.02
CA ARG A 77 -5.61 -16.47 9.08
C ARG A 77 -6.53 -15.33 9.53
N ALA A 78 -7.56 -14.98 8.76
CA ALA A 78 -8.56 -14.00 9.18
C ALA A 78 -9.59 -14.56 10.18
N PHE A 79 -9.68 -15.88 10.33
CA PHE A 79 -10.71 -16.56 11.13
C PHE A 79 -10.11 -17.48 12.21
N PRO A 80 -9.43 -16.91 13.23
CA PRO A 80 -8.78 -17.73 14.27
C PRO A 80 -9.76 -18.44 15.22
N GLU A 81 -10.98 -17.92 15.42
CA GLU A 81 -11.94 -18.41 16.42
C GLU A 81 -13.35 -18.75 15.87
N GLY A 82 -13.59 -18.59 14.57
CA GLY A 82 -14.90 -18.77 13.93
C GLY A 82 -14.93 -19.93 12.92
N ALA A 83 -16.11 -20.52 12.70
CA ALA A 83 -16.28 -21.52 11.66
C ALA A 83 -16.29 -20.83 10.27
N THR A 84 -15.39 -21.25 9.40
CA THR A 84 -15.29 -20.73 8.02
C THR A 84 -15.33 -21.88 7.05
N GLU A 85 -16.18 -21.74 6.05
CA GLU A 85 -16.20 -22.61 4.90
C GLU A 85 -15.51 -21.89 3.73
N ILE A 86 -14.51 -22.50 3.10
CA ILE A 86 -13.89 -21.94 1.88
C ILE A 86 -14.21 -22.84 0.69
N VAL A 87 -14.87 -22.25 -0.30
CA VAL A 87 -15.27 -22.89 -1.54
C VAL A 87 -14.56 -22.22 -2.71
N VAL A 88 -13.88 -23.01 -3.53
CA VAL A 88 -13.04 -22.51 -4.64
C VAL A 88 -13.69 -22.78 -5.99
N SER A 89 -13.91 -21.72 -6.77
CA SER A 89 -14.56 -21.78 -8.09
C SER A 89 -13.65 -21.23 -9.19
N PRO A 90 -12.98 -22.09 -9.97
CA PRO A 90 -12.01 -21.64 -10.95
C PRO A 90 -12.65 -21.32 -12.31
N TYR A 91 -12.11 -20.35 -13.05
CA TYR A 91 -12.60 -19.94 -14.36
C TYR A 91 -11.49 -19.70 -15.40
N LEU A 92 -11.87 -19.78 -16.67
CA LEU A 92 -11.00 -19.62 -17.83
C LEU A 92 -10.67 -18.15 -18.14
N VAL A 93 -9.50 -17.93 -18.73
CA VAL A 93 -9.20 -16.70 -19.49
C VAL A 93 -9.61 -16.94 -20.95
N PRO A 94 -10.57 -16.19 -21.53
CA PRO A 94 -11.10 -16.46 -22.86
C PRO A 94 -10.03 -16.56 -23.97
N GLU A 95 -8.95 -15.77 -23.85
CA GLU A 95 -7.85 -15.68 -24.80
C GLU A 95 -6.83 -16.83 -24.68
N ARG A 96 -6.86 -17.61 -23.59
CA ARG A 96 -5.90 -18.69 -23.28
C ARG A 96 -6.60 -20.03 -23.03
N ALA A 97 -7.60 -20.34 -23.84
CA ALA A 97 -8.32 -21.61 -23.75
C ALA A 97 -7.32 -22.80 -23.78
N PRO A 98 -7.31 -23.67 -22.76
CA PRO A 98 -6.29 -24.71 -22.68
C PRO A 98 -6.50 -25.77 -23.78
N LEU A 99 -5.40 -26.22 -24.36
CA LEU A 99 -5.33 -27.41 -25.23
C LEU A 99 -5.44 -28.73 -24.42
N VAL A 100 -5.52 -28.67 -23.09
CA VAL A 100 -5.42 -29.82 -22.17
C VAL A 100 -6.52 -29.81 -21.09
N ARG A 101 -6.99 -30.99 -20.68
CA ARG A 101 -7.91 -31.16 -19.54
C ARG A 101 -7.19 -30.82 -18.23
N TRP A 102 -7.60 -29.74 -17.56
CA TRP A 102 -7.18 -29.43 -16.20
C TRP A 102 -7.81 -30.41 -15.19
N ARG A 103 -7.05 -30.80 -14.16
CA ARG A 103 -7.55 -31.55 -12.99
C ARG A 103 -7.27 -30.75 -11.73
N ALA A 104 -8.30 -30.58 -10.91
CA ALA A 104 -8.21 -29.86 -9.65
C ALA A 104 -7.25 -30.56 -8.66
N PRO A 105 -6.20 -29.89 -8.14
CA PRO A 105 -5.34 -30.45 -7.11
C PRO A 105 -6.07 -30.56 -5.76
N ALA A 106 -5.54 -31.35 -4.83
CA ALA A 106 -6.05 -31.35 -3.46
C ALA A 106 -5.84 -29.96 -2.81
N LEU A 107 -6.80 -29.52 -1.99
CA LEU A 107 -6.74 -28.27 -1.23
C LEU A 107 -6.75 -28.59 0.27
N VAL A 108 -6.01 -27.81 1.05
CA VAL A 108 -6.03 -27.90 2.51
C VAL A 108 -6.93 -26.80 3.08
N GLY A 109 -8.02 -27.17 3.76
CA GLY A 109 -8.94 -26.22 4.39
C GLY A 109 -9.93 -25.53 3.45
N ALA A 110 -10.11 -26.06 2.24
CA ALA A 110 -11.09 -25.57 1.27
C ALA A 110 -11.56 -26.73 0.38
N ARG A 111 -12.65 -26.53 -0.37
CA ARG A 111 -13.16 -27.49 -1.36
C ARG A 111 -13.44 -26.85 -2.70
N TRP A 112 -13.26 -27.60 -3.78
CA TRP A 112 -13.64 -27.15 -5.12
C TRP A 112 -15.15 -27.20 -5.30
N VAL A 113 -15.73 -26.18 -5.94
CA VAL A 113 -17.14 -26.22 -6.40
C VAL A 113 -17.33 -27.35 -7.41
N ALA A 114 -16.39 -27.46 -8.35
CA ALA A 114 -16.40 -28.46 -9.41
C ALA A 114 -14.96 -28.76 -9.85
N PRO A 115 -14.70 -29.96 -10.40
CA PRO A 115 -13.38 -30.32 -10.92
C PRO A 115 -13.07 -29.68 -12.29
N THR A 116 -13.94 -28.80 -12.80
CA THR A 116 -13.84 -28.17 -14.13
C THR A 116 -13.80 -26.65 -14.05
N LEU A 117 -13.08 -26.02 -14.98
CA LEU A 117 -13.01 -24.56 -15.11
C LEU A 117 -14.34 -24.02 -15.67
N ALA A 118 -14.92 -23.02 -15.01
CA ALA A 118 -16.02 -22.24 -15.56
C ALA A 118 -15.55 -21.40 -16.76
N PRO A 119 -16.41 -21.07 -17.74
CA PRO A 119 -15.99 -20.32 -18.92
C PRO A 119 -15.60 -18.86 -18.64
N THR A 120 -16.14 -18.26 -17.57
CA THR A 120 -16.03 -16.84 -17.22
C THR A 120 -16.23 -16.66 -15.71
N TRP A 121 -15.92 -15.48 -15.18
CA TRP A 121 -16.10 -15.16 -13.76
C TRP A 121 -17.56 -15.29 -13.31
N ASP A 122 -18.52 -14.73 -14.07
CA ASP A 122 -19.97 -14.80 -13.77
C ASP A 122 -20.46 -16.25 -13.62
N ALA A 123 -19.93 -17.16 -14.45
CA ALA A 123 -20.25 -18.57 -14.38
C ALA A 123 -19.60 -19.29 -13.18
N ALA A 124 -18.35 -18.93 -12.82
CA ALA A 124 -17.71 -19.45 -11.61
C ALA A 124 -18.42 -18.98 -10.34
N TYR A 125 -18.74 -17.69 -10.28
CA TYR A 125 -19.49 -17.09 -9.18
C TYR A 125 -20.87 -17.76 -9.03
N THR A 126 -21.67 -17.81 -10.11
CA THR A 126 -23.02 -18.39 -10.10
C THR A 126 -23.01 -19.86 -9.68
N ARG A 127 -22.02 -20.63 -10.14
CA ARG A 127 -21.86 -22.04 -9.77
C ARG A 127 -21.55 -22.23 -8.28
N GLY A 128 -20.89 -21.25 -7.65
CA GLY A 128 -20.49 -21.31 -6.24
C GLY A 128 -21.61 -21.01 -5.25
N ILE A 129 -22.60 -20.20 -5.63
CA ILE A 129 -23.69 -19.76 -4.73
C ILE A 129 -24.40 -20.92 -3.99
N PRO A 130 -24.81 -22.02 -4.66
CA PRO A 130 -25.68 -23.04 -4.05
C PRO A 130 -25.00 -23.91 -3.02
N VAL A 131 -23.67 -23.85 -2.97
CA VAL A 131 -22.89 -24.68 -2.07
C VAL A 131 -22.41 -23.89 -0.85
N LEU A 132 -22.82 -22.62 -0.68
CA LEU A 132 -22.47 -21.83 0.49
C LEU A 132 -23.42 -22.16 1.65
N GLY A 133 -22.87 -22.58 2.79
CA GLY A 133 -23.65 -22.98 3.96
C GLY A 133 -23.81 -21.93 5.07
N GLY A 134 -23.04 -20.84 5.06
CA GLY A 134 -23.09 -19.79 6.10
C GLY A 134 -24.09 -18.67 5.79
N VAL A 135 -24.58 -17.97 6.81
CA VAL A 135 -25.50 -16.81 6.62
C VAL A 135 -24.82 -15.62 5.94
N THR A 136 -23.52 -15.46 6.14
CA THR A 136 -22.70 -14.40 5.52
C THR A 136 -21.78 -15.02 4.48
N ALA A 137 -21.79 -14.45 3.28
CA ALA A 137 -20.88 -14.78 2.21
C ALA A 137 -19.82 -13.71 2.05
N LEU A 138 -18.57 -14.14 1.86
CA LEU A 138 -17.46 -13.32 1.41
C LEU A 138 -17.06 -13.80 0.00
N VAL A 139 -17.18 -12.93 -1.00
CA VAL A 139 -16.74 -13.22 -2.38
C VAL A 139 -15.38 -12.58 -2.58
N VAL A 140 -14.37 -13.38 -2.95
CA VAL A 140 -12.99 -12.92 -3.16
C VAL A 140 -12.44 -13.55 -4.44
N ASP A 141 -11.78 -12.78 -5.31
CA ASP A 141 -10.98 -13.34 -6.40
C ASP A 141 -9.50 -13.52 -6.01
N ALA A 142 -8.88 -14.61 -6.47
CA ALA A 142 -7.45 -14.88 -6.26
C ALA A 142 -6.51 -13.86 -6.90
N ALA A 143 -7.01 -13.01 -7.81
CA ALA A 143 -6.34 -11.82 -8.30
C ALA A 143 -6.09 -10.77 -7.21
N MET A 144 -6.57 -10.96 -5.99
CA MET A 144 -6.43 -10.00 -4.89
C MET A 144 -5.40 -10.49 -3.87
N GLU A 145 -4.48 -9.63 -3.48
CA GLU A 145 -3.58 -9.83 -2.34
C GLU A 145 -4.28 -9.38 -1.07
N ILE A 146 -5.08 -10.29 -0.50
CA ILE A 146 -5.88 -10.00 0.68
C ILE A 146 -5.11 -10.26 1.98
N GLU A 147 -5.18 -9.28 2.89
CA GLU A 147 -4.65 -9.38 4.23
C GLU A 147 -5.76 -9.75 5.24
N PRO A 148 -5.42 -10.42 6.37
CA PRO A 148 -6.40 -10.77 7.39
C PRO A 148 -7.21 -9.58 7.95
N ALA A 149 -6.59 -8.39 8.03
CA ALA A 149 -7.25 -7.18 8.50
C ALA A 149 -8.40 -6.75 7.57
N VAL A 150 -8.21 -6.85 6.25
CA VAL A 150 -9.22 -6.50 5.24
C VAL A 150 -10.46 -7.39 5.39
N VAL A 151 -10.25 -8.71 5.55
CA VAL A 151 -11.36 -9.66 5.77
C VAL A 151 -12.13 -9.33 7.04
N ARG A 152 -11.44 -9.09 8.16
CA ARG A 152 -12.09 -8.75 9.43
C ARG A 152 -12.87 -7.44 9.35
N GLY A 153 -12.30 -6.42 8.70
CA GLY A 153 -12.98 -5.14 8.52
C GLY A 153 -14.21 -5.24 7.62
N LEU A 154 -14.16 -6.04 6.55
CA LEU A 154 -15.34 -6.31 5.71
C LEU A 154 -16.48 -6.94 6.49
N LEU A 155 -16.18 -7.99 7.27
CA LEU A 155 -17.19 -8.71 8.05
C LEU A 155 -17.77 -7.83 9.16
N THR A 156 -16.92 -7.05 9.83
CA THR A 156 -17.37 -6.08 10.86
C THR A 156 -18.30 -5.04 10.25
N ALA A 157 -17.88 -4.40 9.15
CA ALA A 157 -18.70 -3.41 8.47
C ALA A 157 -20.01 -3.99 7.93
N HIS A 158 -20.01 -5.23 7.43
CA HIS A 158 -21.24 -5.91 6.97
C HIS A 158 -22.18 -6.22 8.14
N ALA A 159 -21.67 -6.68 9.27
CA ALA A 159 -22.46 -6.93 10.46
C ALA A 159 -23.14 -5.65 11.00
N GLU A 160 -22.45 -4.50 10.90
CA GLU A 160 -22.98 -3.20 11.33
C GLU A 160 -23.99 -2.58 10.35
N ARG A 161 -23.72 -2.68 9.04
CA ARG A 161 -24.42 -1.89 8.01
C ARG A 161 -25.43 -2.71 7.20
N GLY A 162 -25.30 -4.04 7.18
CA GLY A 162 -26.04 -4.92 6.29
C GLY A 162 -25.70 -4.70 4.80
N GLY A 163 -26.53 -5.25 3.90
CA GLY A 163 -26.35 -5.11 2.46
C GLY A 163 -25.01 -5.63 1.96
N VAL A 164 -24.49 -5.02 0.89
CA VAL A 164 -23.15 -5.33 0.36
C VAL A 164 -22.12 -4.38 0.95
N VAL A 165 -20.97 -4.91 1.36
CA VAL A 165 -19.79 -4.12 1.73
C VAL A 165 -18.61 -4.54 0.87
N GLN A 166 -18.12 -3.65 0.00
CA GLN A 166 -16.90 -3.86 -0.80
C GLN A 166 -15.66 -3.34 -0.06
N ALA A 167 -14.53 -4.05 -0.19
CA ALA A 167 -13.24 -3.49 0.23
C ALA A 167 -12.72 -2.51 -0.82
N VAL A 168 -12.10 -1.42 -0.36
CA VAL A 168 -11.36 -0.52 -1.26
C VAL A 168 -10.16 -1.28 -1.83
N VAL A 169 -10.09 -1.35 -3.16
CA VAL A 169 -9.00 -2.04 -3.88
C VAL A 169 -8.00 -1.00 -4.35
N GLN A 170 -6.71 -1.29 -4.16
CA GLN A 170 -5.58 -0.49 -4.63
C GLN A 170 -4.82 -1.22 -5.75
N SER A 171 -4.06 -0.46 -6.52
CA SER A 171 -3.10 -1.00 -7.48
C SER A 171 -1.79 -1.33 -6.77
N LYS A 172 -0.87 -2.01 -7.46
CA LYS A 172 0.51 -2.20 -7.01
C LYS A 172 1.30 -0.88 -6.81
N ASP A 173 0.77 0.22 -7.34
CA ASP A 173 1.36 1.55 -7.26
C ASP A 173 0.67 2.38 -6.16
N ASP A 174 -0.05 1.73 -5.23
CA ASP A 174 -0.75 2.31 -4.06
C ASP A 174 -1.88 3.32 -4.35
N VAL A 175 -2.27 3.52 -5.61
CA VAL A 175 -3.48 4.27 -5.98
C VAL A 175 -4.73 3.40 -5.97
N VAL A 176 -5.87 4.00 -5.64
CA VAL A 176 -7.17 3.31 -5.59
C VAL A 176 -7.58 2.86 -6.98
N VAL A 177 -7.94 1.59 -7.10
CA VAL A 177 -8.60 1.01 -8.28
C VAL A 177 -10.10 1.27 -8.20
N SER A 178 -10.71 0.98 -7.05
CA SER A 178 -12.13 1.20 -6.84
C SER A 178 -12.53 1.19 -5.35
N ALA A 179 -13.41 2.13 -4.99
CA ALA A 179 -14.23 2.11 -3.78
C ALA A 179 -15.71 1.73 -4.07
N GLY A 180 -15.99 1.16 -5.24
CA GLY A 180 -17.31 0.75 -5.69
C GLY A 180 -17.76 1.47 -6.95
N ALA A 181 -18.80 0.93 -7.58
CA ALA A 181 -19.37 1.50 -8.80
C ALA A 181 -20.34 2.65 -8.49
N VAL A 182 -20.28 3.70 -9.31
CA VAL A 182 -21.23 4.80 -9.31
C VAL A 182 -21.62 5.19 -10.73
N ARG A 183 -22.81 5.75 -10.89
CA ARG A 183 -23.19 6.53 -12.08
C ARG A 183 -23.41 7.98 -11.64
N HIS A 184 -22.62 8.91 -12.16
CA HIS A 184 -22.67 10.31 -11.73
C HIS A 184 -23.75 11.11 -12.48
N ARG A 185 -23.77 11.03 -13.81
CA ARG A 185 -24.81 11.61 -14.67
C ARG A 185 -25.57 10.51 -15.41
N ALA A 186 -26.78 10.80 -15.88
CA ALA A 186 -27.63 9.81 -16.55
C ALA A 186 -26.95 9.16 -17.77
N ASP A 187 -26.20 9.96 -18.55
CA ASP A 187 -25.52 9.52 -19.77
C ASP A 187 -24.08 9.02 -19.52
N ASP A 188 -23.57 9.11 -18.28
CA ASP A 188 -22.23 8.62 -17.95
C ASP A 188 -22.23 7.10 -17.92
N ALA A 189 -21.15 6.47 -18.41
CA ALA A 189 -20.87 5.07 -18.08
C ALA A 189 -20.74 4.88 -16.57
N VAL A 190 -20.96 3.66 -16.08
CA VAL A 190 -20.66 3.36 -14.68
C VAL A 190 -19.15 3.48 -14.46
N GLU A 191 -18.75 4.22 -13.43
CA GLU A 191 -17.36 4.52 -13.09
C GLU A 191 -16.98 3.88 -11.75
N SER A 192 -15.71 3.57 -11.56
CA SER A 192 -15.16 3.11 -10.28
C SER A 192 -14.81 4.33 -9.44
N LEU A 193 -15.51 4.52 -8.32
CA LEU A 193 -15.33 5.68 -7.46
C LEU A 193 -13.91 5.71 -6.89
N PHE A 194 -13.34 6.92 -6.80
CA PHE A 194 -11.95 7.17 -6.38
C PHE A 194 -10.86 6.52 -7.24
N ARG A 195 -11.16 5.96 -8.42
CA ARG A 195 -10.12 5.39 -9.30
C ARG A 195 -8.96 6.38 -9.55
N GLY A 196 -7.72 5.98 -9.32
CA GLY A 196 -6.54 6.84 -9.48
C GLY A 196 -6.36 7.93 -8.41
N PHE A 197 -7.18 7.96 -7.36
CA PHE A 197 -6.96 8.77 -6.17
C PHE A 197 -6.06 7.99 -5.17
N PRO A 198 -5.31 8.68 -4.29
CA PRO A 198 -4.64 8.06 -3.16
C PRO A 198 -5.65 7.53 -2.12
N LEU A 199 -5.24 6.58 -1.28
CA LEU A 199 -6.12 5.97 -0.29
C LEU A 199 -6.60 6.98 0.77
N GLU A 200 -5.75 7.95 1.09
CA GLU A 200 -6.00 9.03 2.04
C GLU A 200 -7.25 9.83 1.69
N ASP A 201 -7.55 10.02 0.40
CA ASP A 201 -8.79 10.68 -0.03
C ASP A 201 -10.03 9.86 0.26
N VAL A 202 -9.92 8.53 0.16
CA VAL A 202 -11.02 7.61 0.50
C VAL A 202 -11.25 7.59 2.00
N LEU A 203 -10.19 7.65 2.80
CA LEU A 203 -10.26 7.65 4.26
C LEU A 203 -10.91 8.92 4.83
N LEU A 204 -10.91 10.02 4.09
CA LEU A 204 -11.62 11.25 4.46
C LEU A 204 -13.13 11.19 4.21
N ALA A 205 -13.61 10.24 3.40
CA ALA A 205 -15.03 10.13 3.09
C ALA A 205 -15.85 9.72 4.31
N THR A 206 -16.82 10.55 4.71
CA THR A 206 -17.75 10.24 5.81
C THR A 206 -19.04 9.58 5.32
N ASP A 207 -19.38 9.73 4.04
CA ASP A 207 -20.36 8.88 3.35
C ASP A 207 -19.62 7.79 2.54
N VAL A 208 -20.16 6.58 2.59
CA VAL A 208 -19.56 5.38 1.96
C VAL A 208 -20.53 4.66 1.02
N ARG A 209 -21.69 5.26 0.74
CA ARG A 209 -22.76 4.62 -0.05
C ARG A 209 -22.49 4.71 -1.56
N VAL A 210 -22.33 3.56 -2.22
CA VAL A 210 -22.07 3.42 -3.67
C VAL A 210 -23.15 2.61 -4.38
N SER A 211 -23.32 2.78 -5.70
CA SER A 211 -24.44 2.19 -6.44
C SER A 211 -24.39 0.67 -6.41
N ALA A 212 -23.17 0.13 -6.49
CA ALA A 212 -22.88 -1.30 -6.42
C ALA A 212 -21.42 -1.52 -6.02
N ALA A 213 -21.05 -2.75 -5.71
CA ALA A 213 -19.66 -3.18 -5.72
C ALA A 213 -19.24 -3.40 -7.19
N ASP A 214 -17.99 -3.22 -7.54
CA ASP A 214 -17.48 -3.49 -8.89
C ASP A 214 -16.14 -4.22 -8.87
N GLN A 215 -15.70 -4.66 -7.69
CA GLN A 215 -14.56 -5.53 -7.49
C GLN A 215 -15.00 -6.81 -6.76
N PRO A 216 -14.46 -7.99 -7.12
CA PRO A 216 -14.85 -9.26 -6.51
C PRO A 216 -14.20 -9.44 -5.13
N VAL A 217 -14.36 -8.47 -4.23
CA VAL A 217 -13.96 -8.50 -2.81
C VAL A 217 -15.03 -7.81 -1.98
N PHE A 218 -16.09 -8.55 -1.64
CA PHE A 218 -17.22 -8.00 -0.88
C PHE A 218 -17.86 -9.02 0.05
N ALA A 219 -18.45 -8.52 1.14
CA ALA A 219 -19.29 -9.27 2.06
C ALA A 219 -20.78 -8.97 1.81
N VAL A 220 -21.63 -9.98 1.94
CA VAL A 220 -23.08 -9.88 1.76
C VAL A 220 -23.79 -11.03 2.47
N ALA A 221 -25.09 -10.89 2.77
CA ALA A 221 -25.89 -12.01 3.21
C ALA A 221 -26.01 -13.06 2.09
N THR A 222 -25.72 -14.33 2.39
CA THR A 222 -25.76 -15.43 1.40
C THR A 222 -27.14 -15.53 0.73
N ALA A 223 -28.21 -15.26 1.48
CA ALA A 223 -29.59 -15.25 0.99
C ALA A 223 -29.88 -14.17 -0.09
N GLU A 224 -29.07 -13.11 -0.16
CA GLU A 224 -29.20 -12.02 -1.13
C GLU A 224 -28.41 -12.27 -2.42
N LEU A 225 -27.50 -13.25 -2.44
CA LEU A 225 -26.77 -13.63 -3.65
C LEU A 225 -27.73 -14.10 -4.75
N ARG A 226 -27.47 -13.66 -5.98
CA ARG A 226 -28.21 -14.03 -7.19
C ARG A 226 -27.23 -14.45 -8.28
N PRO A 227 -27.64 -15.33 -9.21
CA PRO A 227 -26.87 -15.60 -10.42
C PRO A 227 -26.44 -14.31 -11.13
N ALA A 228 -25.20 -14.26 -11.58
CA ALA A 228 -24.68 -13.12 -12.32
C ALA A 228 -25.23 -13.12 -13.76
N PRO A 229 -25.53 -11.94 -14.34
CA PRO A 229 -25.84 -11.87 -15.75
C PRO A 229 -24.62 -12.26 -16.58
N ARG A 230 -24.89 -12.65 -17.82
CA ARG A 230 -23.84 -13.08 -18.75
C ARG A 230 -23.10 -11.88 -19.28
N THR A 231 -21.87 -11.73 -18.86
CA THR A 231 -20.96 -10.71 -19.38
C THR A 231 -19.54 -11.27 -19.45
N ARG A 232 -18.69 -10.64 -20.26
CA ARG A 232 -17.25 -10.94 -20.30
C ARG A 232 -16.45 -10.06 -19.33
N HIS A 233 -17.09 -9.05 -18.74
CA HIS A 233 -16.45 -8.08 -17.86
C HIS A 233 -16.79 -8.37 -16.39
N GLU A 234 -15.78 -8.73 -15.62
CA GLU A 234 -15.92 -9.06 -14.20
C GLU A 234 -16.55 -7.92 -13.39
N ALA A 235 -16.07 -6.69 -13.57
CA ALA A 235 -16.62 -5.52 -12.87
C ALA A 235 -18.11 -5.31 -13.14
N THR A 236 -18.55 -5.52 -14.39
CA THR A 236 -19.98 -5.47 -14.77
C THR A 236 -20.77 -6.58 -14.08
N ALA A 237 -20.25 -7.81 -14.08
CA ALA A 237 -20.91 -8.94 -13.42
C ALA A 237 -21.09 -8.68 -11.90
N VAL A 238 -20.03 -8.21 -11.24
CA VAL A 238 -20.04 -7.85 -9.81
C VAL A 238 -21.05 -6.74 -9.55
N ALA A 239 -21.03 -5.66 -10.34
CA ALA A 239 -21.92 -4.52 -10.14
C ALA A 239 -23.38 -4.86 -10.42
N ALA A 240 -23.63 -5.74 -11.38
CA ALA A 240 -24.97 -6.21 -11.67
C ALA A 240 -25.56 -7.05 -10.52
N VAL A 241 -24.76 -7.91 -9.88
CA VAL A 241 -25.28 -8.74 -8.76
C VAL A 241 -25.42 -7.94 -7.48
N THR A 242 -24.45 -7.09 -7.17
CA THR A 242 -24.40 -6.38 -5.89
C THR A 242 -25.33 -5.17 -5.85
N GLY A 243 -25.50 -4.46 -6.97
CA GLY A 243 -26.43 -3.32 -7.04
C GLY A 243 -27.91 -3.69 -6.88
N ARG A 244 -28.27 -4.97 -7.07
CA ARG A 244 -29.64 -5.47 -6.90
C ARG A 244 -29.96 -5.91 -5.47
N VAL A 245 -28.99 -5.86 -4.57
CA VAL A 245 -29.15 -6.21 -3.16
C VAL A 245 -29.96 -5.12 -2.46
N ALA A 246 -31.03 -5.51 -1.77
CA ALA A 246 -32.01 -4.56 -1.21
C ALA A 246 -31.42 -3.68 -0.10
N GLY A 247 -30.47 -4.22 0.67
CA GLY A 247 -29.71 -3.47 1.69
C GLY A 247 -28.79 -2.38 1.13
N GLY A 248 -28.66 -2.25 -0.20
CA GLY A 248 -27.75 -1.30 -0.84
C GLY A 248 -26.28 -1.75 -0.77
N THR A 249 -25.38 -0.88 -1.21
CA THR A 249 -23.93 -1.13 -1.17
C THR A 249 -23.16 0.00 -0.50
N THR A 250 -22.18 -0.38 0.31
CA THR A 250 -21.18 0.51 0.90
C THR A 250 -19.76 0.00 0.64
N PHE A 251 -18.75 0.81 0.93
CA PHE A 251 -17.35 0.37 0.95
C PHE A 251 -16.70 0.53 2.32
N VAL A 252 -15.55 -0.12 2.50
CA VAL A 252 -14.67 0.02 3.66
C VAL A 252 -13.20 -0.09 3.26
N ALA A 253 -12.36 0.77 3.83
CA ALA A 253 -10.91 0.66 3.78
C ALA A 253 -10.40 0.11 5.12
N ALA A 254 -10.08 -1.19 5.17
CA ALA A 254 -9.70 -1.89 6.40
C ALA A 254 -8.27 -2.49 6.37
N GLY A 255 -7.44 -2.01 5.45
CA GLY A 255 -6.08 -2.48 5.22
C GLY A 255 -5.70 -2.40 3.74
N ARG A 256 -4.49 -2.85 3.42
CA ARG A 256 -4.00 -2.89 2.04
C ARG A 256 -4.63 -4.05 1.29
N LEU A 257 -5.24 -3.77 0.15
CA LEU A 257 -5.82 -4.78 -0.75
C LEU A 257 -5.40 -4.48 -2.18
N ASN A 258 -4.35 -5.16 -2.63
CA ASN A 258 -3.79 -4.91 -3.95
C ASN A 258 -4.37 -5.86 -5.01
N HIS A 259 -4.68 -5.30 -6.18
CA HIS A 259 -5.00 -6.08 -7.36
C HIS A 259 -3.71 -6.58 -8.05
N VAL A 260 -3.63 -7.87 -8.29
CA VAL A 260 -2.53 -8.53 -9.02
C VAL A 260 -2.76 -8.38 -10.53
N GLY A 261 -1.93 -7.57 -11.17
CA GLY A 261 -1.99 -7.30 -12.61
C GLY A 261 -2.78 -6.04 -12.96
N LYS A 262 -2.86 -5.73 -14.26
CA LYS A 262 -3.55 -4.53 -14.73
C LYS A 262 -5.07 -4.72 -14.63
N VAL A 263 -5.74 -3.81 -13.95
CA VAL A 263 -7.20 -3.69 -13.99
C VAL A 263 -7.56 -2.92 -15.26
N GLN A 264 -8.22 -3.59 -16.21
CA GLN A 264 -8.78 -2.93 -17.38
C GLN A 264 -10.29 -2.99 -17.29
N ARG A 265 -10.92 -1.83 -17.09
CA ARG A 265 -12.34 -1.68 -17.38
C ARG A 265 -12.45 -1.54 -18.90
N GLY A 266 -12.98 -2.57 -19.56
CA GLY A 266 -13.21 -2.55 -21.00
C GLY A 266 -14.26 -1.51 -21.39
N VAL A 267 -14.37 -1.20 -22.68
CA VAL A 267 -15.48 -0.40 -23.20
C VAL A 267 -16.78 -1.17 -22.95
N GLU A 268 -17.73 -0.51 -22.29
CA GLU A 268 -19.05 -1.07 -21.99
C GLU A 268 -19.76 -1.48 -23.30
N SER A 269 -20.09 -2.76 -23.44
CA SER A 269 -20.91 -3.24 -24.56
C SER A 269 -22.39 -2.91 -24.32
N PRO A 270 -23.26 -2.90 -25.35
CA PRO A 270 -24.69 -2.72 -25.15
C PRO A 270 -25.32 -3.70 -24.15
N ASP A 271 -24.85 -4.96 -24.14
CA ASP A 271 -25.29 -5.99 -23.18
C ASP A 271 -24.86 -5.64 -21.74
N ASP A 272 -23.68 -5.04 -21.56
CA ASP A 272 -23.20 -4.57 -20.26
C ASP A 272 -24.04 -3.37 -19.77
N ALA A 273 -24.35 -2.44 -20.68
CA ALA A 273 -25.21 -1.30 -20.38
C ALA A 273 -26.62 -1.71 -19.99
N GLU A 274 -27.20 -2.69 -20.68
CA GLU A 274 -28.49 -3.27 -20.30
C GLU A 274 -28.42 -3.93 -18.92
N ALA A 275 -27.38 -4.72 -18.64
CA ALA A 275 -27.20 -5.39 -17.36
C ALA A 275 -27.09 -4.43 -16.17
N MET A 276 -26.58 -3.21 -16.43
CA MET A 276 -26.32 -2.14 -15.47
C MET A 276 -27.32 -0.97 -15.53
N SER A 277 -28.36 -1.08 -16.36
CA SER A 277 -29.35 -0.01 -16.61
C SER A 277 -30.11 0.45 -15.35
N PHE A 278 -30.21 -0.42 -14.35
CA PHE A 278 -30.84 -0.12 -13.07
C PHE A 278 -29.98 0.75 -12.14
N LEU A 279 -28.68 0.89 -12.41
CA LEU A 279 -27.82 1.83 -11.69
C LEU A 279 -28.06 3.24 -12.21
N VAL A 280 -28.88 4.00 -11.50
CA VAL A 280 -29.24 5.37 -11.86
C VAL A 280 -28.31 6.41 -11.22
N ALA A 281 -28.22 7.57 -11.84
CA ALA A 281 -27.58 8.74 -11.25
C ALA A 281 -28.49 9.35 -10.18
N ASP A 282 -28.11 9.19 -8.90
CA ASP A 282 -28.89 9.60 -7.72
C ASP A 282 -28.14 10.60 -6.82
N GLY A 283 -27.07 11.22 -7.36
CA GLY A 283 -26.22 12.17 -6.64
C GLY A 283 -25.31 11.56 -5.57
N ARG A 284 -25.29 10.23 -5.37
CA ARG A 284 -24.43 9.59 -4.36
C ARG A 284 -22.93 9.78 -4.62
N ALA A 285 -22.52 9.81 -5.89
CA ALA A 285 -21.11 9.96 -6.25
C ALA A 285 -20.58 11.31 -5.75
N ALA A 286 -21.35 12.38 -6.00
CA ALA A 286 -21.06 13.71 -5.49
C ALA A 286 -21.03 13.71 -3.97
N ARG A 287 -22.07 13.19 -3.30
CA ARG A 287 -22.13 13.12 -1.82
C ARG A 287 -20.90 12.46 -1.20
N VAL A 288 -20.46 11.31 -1.72
CA VAL A 288 -19.27 10.62 -1.19
C VAL A 288 -18.00 11.46 -1.39
N LEU A 289 -17.77 11.98 -2.61
CA LEU A 289 -16.58 12.80 -2.90
C LEU A 289 -16.58 14.12 -2.11
N GLU A 290 -17.72 14.78 -2.00
CA GLU A 290 -17.92 15.99 -1.21
C GLU A 290 -17.76 15.73 0.28
N SER A 291 -18.14 14.54 0.76
CA SER A 291 -17.90 14.13 2.16
C SER A 291 -16.42 13.92 2.47
N ALA A 292 -15.60 13.58 1.46
CA ALA A 292 -14.13 13.62 1.52
C ALA A 292 -13.58 15.04 1.30
N GLY A 293 -14.47 16.01 1.16
CA GLY A 293 -14.18 17.41 0.96
C GLY A 293 -13.60 17.75 -0.41
N LEU A 294 -13.91 16.97 -1.44
CA LEU A 294 -13.64 17.30 -2.84
C LEU A 294 -14.81 18.15 -3.41
N VAL A 295 -14.59 18.83 -4.53
CA VAL A 295 -15.65 19.60 -5.21
C VAL A 295 -16.09 18.85 -6.46
N VAL A 296 -17.39 18.60 -6.60
CA VAL A 296 -17.95 17.92 -7.78
C VAL A 296 -18.87 18.89 -8.51
N ASP A 297 -18.60 19.12 -9.80
CA ASP A 297 -19.54 19.83 -10.68
C ASP A 297 -20.53 18.82 -11.26
N PRO A 298 -21.83 18.87 -10.91
CA PRO A 298 -22.82 17.92 -11.40
C PRO A 298 -23.05 17.97 -12.91
N ALA A 299 -22.60 19.02 -13.61
CA ALA A 299 -22.68 19.13 -15.06
C ALA A 299 -21.57 18.34 -15.78
N LEU A 300 -20.45 18.08 -15.11
CA LEU A 300 -19.27 17.43 -15.71
C LEU A 300 -19.24 15.93 -15.37
N PRO A 301 -18.76 15.07 -16.29
CA PRO A 301 -18.45 13.68 -15.94
C PRO A 301 -17.32 13.66 -14.90
N LEU A 302 -17.21 12.65 -14.04
CA LEU A 302 -16.10 12.55 -13.07
C LEU A 302 -14.70 12.41 -13.72
N ARG A 303 -14.68 12.09 -15.02
CA ARG A 303 -13.50 11.90 -15.86
C ARG A 303 -13.63 12.71 -17.14
N ALA A 304 -12.58 13.46 -17.47
CA ALA A 304 -12.43 14.05 -18.79
C ALA A 304 -12.04 12.98 -19.84
N ASP A 305 -12.11 13.35 -21.10
CA ASP A 305 -11.82 12.45 -22.24
C ASP A 305 -10.38 11.92 -22.25
N ASP A 306 -9.44 12.69 -21.67
CA ASP A 306 -8.03 12.30 -21.50
C ASP A 306 -7.79 11.40 -20.27
N GLY A 307 -8.84 11.11 -19.49
CA GLY A 307 -8.79 10.31 -18.27
C GLY A 307 -8.45 11.09 -17.00
N ALA A 308 -8.17 12.39 -17.08
CA ALA A 308 -7.98 13.24 -15.92
C ALA A 308 -9.28 13.36 -15.11
N THR A 309 -9.18 13.63 -13.81
CA THR A 309 -10.36 13.93 -13.02
C THR A 309 -10.86 15.35 -13.28
N THR A 310 -12.17 15.52 -13.35
CA THR A 310 -12.84 16.83 -13.35
C THR A 310 -13.23 17.27 -11.93
N VAL A 311 -13.09 16.37 -10.96
CA VAL A 311 -13.33 16.63 -9.54
C VAL A 311 -12.32 17.67 -9.10
N GLY A 312 -12.80 18.78 -8.54
CA GLY A 312 -11.94 19.82 -8.00
C GLY A 312 -11.36 19.42 -6.65
N GLY A 313 -10.14 19.89 -6.36
CA GLY A 313 -9.65 19.93 -5.00
C GLY A 313 -10.62 20.77 -4.16
N GLY A 314 -10.89 20.35 -2.93
CA GLY A 314 -11.72 21.11 -1.99
C GLY A 314 -11.30 22.57 -1.99
N ARG A 315 -12.07 23.46 -2.63
CA ARG A 315 -11.67 24.86 -2.78
C ARG A 315 -11.39 25.41 -1.40
N ILE A 316 -10.20 25.97 -1.25
CA ILE A 316 -9.95 27.00 -0.27
C ILE A 316 -10.85 28.14 -0.72
N ASP A 317 -12.00 28.30 -0.07
CA ASP A 317 -12.62 29.60 -0.04
C ASP A 317 -11.69 30.45 0.85
N PRO A 318 -10.98 31.46 0.31
CA PRO A 318 -10.19 32.36 1.14
C PRO A 318 -11.04 33.15 2.15
N ARG A 319 -12.36 32.94 2.20
CA ARG A 319 -13.31 33.69 3.03
C ARG A 319 -14.01 32.90 4.13
N PHE A 320 -13.82 31.59 4.30
CA PHE A 320 -14.52 30.86 5.36
C PHE A 320 -13.65 29.90 6.18
N GLU A 321 -13.65 30.22 7.49
CA GLU A 321 -13.06 29.55 8.65
C GLU A 321 -11.53 29.38 8.64
N VAL A 322 -10.90 30.55 8.79
CA VAL A 322 -9.64 30.76 9.51
C VAL A 322 -9.63 29.94 10.80
N VAL A 323 -8.91 28.82 10.80
CA VAL A 323 -8.23 28.37 12.03
C VAL A 323 -6.83 28.97 11.93
N GLU A 324 -6.58 30.01 12.72
CA GLU A 324 -5.29 30.74 12.82
C GLU A 324 -4.74 31.48 11.58
N GLY A 325 -5.49 31.62 10.49
CA GLY A 325 -5.12 32.54 9.38
C GLY A 325 -4.21 31.95 8.30
N LEU A 326 -3.97 30.63 8.34
CA LEU A 326 -3.25 29.92 7.29
C LEU A 326 -4.22 29.26 6.28
N PRO A 327 -3.90 29.26 4.97
CA PRO A 327 -4.71 28.57 3.97
C PRO A 327 -4.64 27.05 4.17
N ARG A 328 -5.74 26.36 3.85
CA ARG A 328 -5.79 24.88 3.83
C ARG A 328 -5.29 24.36 2.49
N LEU A 329 -4.00 24.05 2.37
CA LEU A 329 -3.42 23.50 1.15
C LEU A 329 -3.55 21.97 1.13
N ARG A 330 -3.55 21.41 -0.08
CA ARG A 330 -3.35 19.97 -0.31
C ARG A 330 -1.90 19.68 -0.67
N TRP A 331 -1.29 18.76 0.06
CA TRP A 331 0.10 18.37 -0.04
C TRP A 331 0.22 16.94 -0.57
N SER A 332 1.11 16.72 -1.55
CA SER A 332 1.75 15.43 -1.76
C SER A 332 3.15 15.42 -1.14
N ILE A 333 3.43 14.40 -0.34
CA ILE A 333 4.77 14.11 0.18
C ILE A 333 5.31 12.90 -0.57
N LYS A 334 6.40 13.08 -1.32
CA LYS A 334 7.01 12.03 -2.14
C LYS A 334 8.23 11.45 -1.44
N ILE A 335 8.22 10.13 -1.22
CA ILE A 335 9.30 9.38 -0.56
C ILE A 335 9.90 8.29 -1.45
N ALA A 336 11.12 7.86 -1.13
CA ALA A 336 11.85 6.86 -1.90
C ALA A 336 11.36 5.42 -1.67
N ALA A 337 10.66 5.17 -0.57
CA ALA A 337 10.14 3.85 -0.22
C ALA A 337 9.28 3.27 -1.35
N SER A 338 9.48 1.98 -1.65
CA SER A 338 8.65 1.25 -2.61
C SER A 338 7.22 1.06 -2.08
N ALA A 339 6.25 0.96 -2.98
CA ALA A 339 4.91 0.48 -2.62
C ALA A 339 4.95 -0.97 -2.10
N GLY A 340 4.00 -1.32 -1.24
CA GLY A 340 3.83 -2.67 -0.69
C GLY A 340 4.78 -3.04 0.48
N PRO A 341 4.73 -4.32 0.93
CA PRO A 341 5.36 -4.79 2.17
C PRO A 341 6.87 -4.57 2.26
N LEU A 342 7.58 -4.56 1.13
CA LEU A 342 9.03 -4.31 1.12
C LEU A 342 9.35 -2.87 1.52
N GLY A 343 8.51 -1.90 1.14
CA GLY A 343 8.69 -0.51 1.55
C GLY A 343 8.21 -0.22 2.96
N ASP A 344 7.29 -1.02 3.51
CA ASP A 344 6.78 -0.83 4.88
C ASP A 344 7.86 -0.98 5.96
N THR A 345 9.02 -1.55 5.61
CA THR A 345 10.19 -1.65 6.50
C THR A 345 11.14 -0.46 6.40
N TRP A 346 10.89 0.52 5.53
CA TRP A 346 11.78 1.67 5.30
C TRP A 346 11.46 2.79 6.28
N GLY A 347 12.50 3.45 6.79
CA GLY A 347 12.36 4.60 7.69
C GLY A 347 11.60 5.76 7.06
N ASP A 348 11.71 5.94 5.73
CA ASP A 348 11.02 6.97 4.96
C ASP A 348 9.50 6.99 5.17
N VAL A 349 8.88 5.82 5.37
CA VAL A 349 7.42 5.71 5.59
C VAL A 349 7.04 6.41 6.89
N TYR A 350 7.69 6.04 8.00
CA TYR A 350 7.43 6.64 9.31
C TYR A 350 7.81 8.13 9.34
N PHE A 351 8.90 8.50 8.69
CA PHE A 351 9.33 9.90 8.59
C PHE A 351 8.29 10.77 7.86
N ALA A 352 7.71 10.27 6.76
CA ALA A 352 6.67 10.98 6.03
C ALA A 352 5.33 10.98 6.77
N ASP A 353 4.97 9.89 7.44
CA ASP A 353 3.75 9.80 8.24
C ASP A 353 3.78 10.81 9.41
N ASP A 354 4.91 10.90 10.13
CA ASP A 354 5.08 11.86 11.23
C ASP A 354 4.98 13.32 10.74
N LEU A 355 5.58 13.62 9.59
CA LEU A 355 5.43 14.94 8.98
C LEU A 355 4.00 15.20 8.49
N ALA A 356 3.35 14.19 7.91
CA ALA A 356 1.99 14.30 7.40
C ALA A 356 0.99 14.57 8.52
N ASP A 357 1.15 13.91 9.67
CA ASP A 357 0.29 14.11 10.84
C ASP A 357 0.43 15.52 11.41
N GLU A 358 1.65 16.07 11.45
CA GLU A 358 1.89 17.44 11.90
C GLU A 358 1.36 18.50 10.92
N LEU A 359 1.47 18.25 9.61
CA LEU A 359 0.82 19.09 8.60
C LEU A 359 -0.72 19.03 8.71
N ARG A 360 -1.29 17.85 8.97
CA ARG A 360 -2.74 17.68 9.23
C ARG A 360 -3.18 18.42 10.49
N ALA A 361 -2.36 18.41 11.55
CA ALA A 361 -2.59 19.18 12.77
C ALA A 361 -2.62 20.70 12.51
N LEU A 362 -1.87 21.17 11.51
CA LEU A 362 -1.92 22.55 10.97
C LEU A 362 -3.08 22.77 9.97
N GLY A 363 -4.06 21.87 9.93
CA GLY A 363 -5.26 21.98 9.09
C GLY A 363 -5.05 21.65 7.62
N GLN A 364 -3.87 21.15 7.22
CA GLN A 364 -3.57 20.80 5.83
C GLN A 364 -4.15 19.44 5.43
N ARG A 365 -4.30 19.20 4.14
CA ARG A 365 -4.58 17.84 3.62
C ARG A 365 -3.30 17.25 3.07
N VAL A 366 -3.01 16.01 3.40
CA VAL A 366 -1.74 15.38 3.05
C VAL A 366 -1.94 13.97 2.52
N VAL A 367 -1.30 13.69 1.39
CA VAL A 367 -1.17 12.37 0.79
C VAL A 367 0.31 11.99 0.71
N VAL A 368 0.64 10.72 0.94
CA VAL A 368 2.02 10.23 0.91
C VAL A 368 2.21 9.36 -0.32
N ASP A 369 3.00 9.87 -1.26
CA ASP A 369 3.39 9.16 -2.48
C ASP A 369 4.66 8.36 -2.27
N ARG A 370 4.51 7.05 -2.36
CA ARG A 370 5.63 6.13 -2.50
C ARG A 370 6.20 6.20 -3.91
N ARG A 371 7.37 5.59 -4.12
CA ARG A 371 8.11 5.67 -5.39
C ARG A 371 7.29 5.37 -6.64
N HIS A 372 6.33 4.45 -6.55
CA HIS A 372 5.51 4.07 -7.70
C HIS A 372 4.30 4.99 -7.92
N SER A 373 3.89 5.78 -6.92
CA SER A 373 2.81 6.78 -6.99
C SER A 373 3.30 8.23 -7.08
N HIS A 374 4.61 8.48 -7.24
CA HIS A 374 5.16 9.84 -7.45
C HIS A 374 4.47 10.63 -8.58
N ARG A 375 3.86 9.90 -9.52
CA ARG A 375 2.91 10.43 -10.49
C ARG A 375 1.57 9.75 -10.31
N ARG A 376 0.50 10.54 -10.16
CA ARG A 376 -0.89 10.08 -10.18
C ARG A 376 -1.63 10.84 -11.27
N PRO A 377 -1.50 10.47 -12.56
CA PRO A 377 -2.02 11.28 -13.69
C PRO A 377 -3.49 11.69 -13.55
N VAL A 378 -4.25 10.90 -12.82
CA VAL A 378 -5.67 11.11 -12.55
C VAL A 378 -5.95 12.19 -11.51
N SER A 379 -5.16 12.30 -10.44
CA SER A 379 -5.48 13.09 -9.24
C SER A 379 -4.36 14.02 -8.76
N GLU A 380 -3.16 13.96 -9.35
CA GLU A 380 -2.02 14.80 -8.95
C GLU A 380 -2.24 16.29 -9.23
N GLY A 381 -3.10 16.64 -10.19
CA GLY A 381 -3.50 18.03 -10.47
C GLY A 381 -4.36 18.67 -9.37
N LEU A 382 -4.73 17.91 -8.33
CA LEU A 382 -5.44 18.43 -7.16
C LEU A 382 -4.50 19.02 -6.11
N ASP A 383 -3.22 18.67 -6.14
CA ASP A 383 -2.26 19.04 -5.12
C ASP A 383 -1.80 20.50 -5.29
N ASP A 384 -1.86 21.28 -4.21
CA ASP A 384 -1.36 22.65 -4.18
C ASP A 384 0.17 22.69 -3.99
N VAL A 385 0.69 21.73 -3.22
CA VAL A 385 2.09 21.63 -2.83
C VAL A 385 2.58 20.20 -3.04
N SER A 386 3.78 20.05 -3.61
CA SER A 386 4.49 18.78 -3.74
C SER A 386 5.82 18.90 -3.02
N LEU A 387 5.97 18.23 -1.88
CA LEU A 387 7.21 18.08 -1.15
C LEU A 387 7.89 16.77 -1.54
N VAL A 388 9.13 16.83 -2.00
CA VAL A 388 9.97 15.67 -2.18
C VAL A 388 10.91 15.53 -0.99
N ILE A 389 10.70 14.50 -0.18
CA ILE A 389 11.67 14.08 0.83
C ILE A 389 12.69 13.21 0.12
N ARG A 390 13.81 13.83 -0.24
CA ARG A 390 14.78 13.29 -1.18
C ARG A 390 15.72 12.32 -0.45
N GLY A 391 15.40 11.04 -0.59
CA GLY A 391 16.20 9.89 -0.20
C GLY A 391 16.95 9.26 -1.38
N LEU A 392 16.39 8.20 -1.97
CA LEU A 392 16.83 7.60 -3.23
C LEU A 392 15.85 7.93 -4.37
N GLY A 393 16.37 8.38 -5.52
CA GLY A 393 15.58 8.79 -6.69
C GLY A 393 15.18 10.27 -6.70
N ALA A 394 15.10 10.84 -7.89
CA ALA A 394 14.90 12.27 -8.14
C ALA A 394 13.58 12.51 -8.89
N PRO A 395 12.42 12.60 -8.19
CA PRO A 395 11.17 12.98 -8.82
C PRO A 395 11.30 14.36 -9.42
N GLU A 396 10.75 14.60 -10.60
CA GLU A 396 10.69 15.94 -11.16
C GLU A 396 9.48 16.70 -10.61
N PRO A 397 9.62 18.00 -10.29
CA PRO A 397 8.50 18.81 -9.87
C PRO A 397 7.52 19.03 -11.02
N ARG A 398 6.26 19.30 -10.68
CA ARG A 398 5.24 19.67 -11.65
C ARG A 398 5.24 21.19 -11.85
N PRO A 399 5.18 21.71 -13.08
CA PRO A 399 5.21 23.16 -13.32
C PRO A 399 4.06 23.97 -12.71
N ASP A 400 2.91 23.31 -12.44
CA ASP A 400 1.67 23.92 -11.97
C ASP A 400 1.44 23.77 -10.44
N THR A 401 2.42 23.21 -9.73
CA THR A 401 2.33 22.92 -8.29
C THR A 401 3.49 23.61 -7.57
N THR A 402 3.25 24.15 -6.37
CA THR A 402 4.35 24.63 -5.53
C THR A 402 5.25 23.46 -5.13
N SER A 403 6.52 23.52 -5.50
CA SER A 403 7.44 22.40 -5.43
C SER A 403 8.54 22.65 -4.40
N LEU A 404 8.64 21.76 -3.42
CA LEU A 404 9.66 21.81 -2.38
C LEU A 404 10.53 20.56 -2.46
N LEU A 405 11.85 20.73 -2.37
CA LEU A 405 12.80 19.63 -2.28
C LEU A 405 13.45 19.65 -0.90
N TRP A 406 13.45 18.53 -0.19
CA TRP A 406 14.14 18.38 1.08
C TRP A 406 15.13 17.22 1.01
N VAL A 407 16.42 17.54 0.83
CA VAL A 407 17.51 16.57 0.78
C VAL A 407 17.78 16.06 2.19
N ILE A 408 17.49 14.78 2.45
CA ILE A 408 17.71 14.16 3.76
C ILE A 408 18.85 13.12 3.78
N SER A 409 19.26 12.63 2.61
CA SER A 409 20.35 11.65 2.45
C SER A 409 20.91 11.67 1.03
N HIS A 410 22.00 10.93 0.78
CA HIS A 410 22.63 10.80 -0.54
C HIS A 410 23.00 12.12 -1.21
N PRO A 411 23.65 13.07 -0.48
CA PRO A 411 23.99 14.39 -1.01
C PRO A 411 24.97 14.35 -2.20
N ASP A 412 25.72 13.28 -2.36
CA ASP A 412 26.65 13.06 -3.48
C ASP A 412 25.91 12.82 -4.82
N GLN A 413 24.66 12.39 -4.75
CA GLN A 413 23.82 12.13 -5.92
C GLN A 413 22.95 13.33 -6.33
N VAL A 414 22.87 14.37 -5.51
CA VAL A 414 22.03 15.54 -5.79
C VAL A 414 22.77 16.52 -6.68
N THR A 415 22.17 16.83 -7.84
CA THR A 415 22.78 17.71 -8.85
C THR A 415 22.14 19.10 -8.88
N ALA A 416 22.85 20.08 -9.43
CA ALA A 416 22.30 21.42 -9.64
C ALA A 416 21.08 21.39 -10.56
N ASP A 417 21.13 20.60 -11.63
CA ASP A 417 20.04 20.44 -12.60
C ASP A 417 18.78 19.81 -11.98
N GLU A 418 18.95 18.91 -11.02
CA GLU A 418 17.85 18.34 -10.25
C GLU A 418 17.18 19.37 -9.33
N MET A 419 17.98 20.23 -8.69
CA MET A 419 17.49 21.23 -7.73
C MET A 419 16.84 22.44 -8.42
N ALA A 420 17.37 22.86 -9.57
CA ALA A 420 16.98 24.09 -10.25
C ALA A 420 15.47 24.24 -10.55
N PRO A 421 14.71 23.17 -10.86
CA PRO A 421 13.29 23.27 -11.16
C PRO A 421 12.38 23.42 -9.93
N TYR A 422 12.92 23.29 -8.70
CA TYR A 422 12.15 23.41 -7.47
C TYR A 422 12.05 24.86 -6.99
N ASP A 423 10.89 25.23 -6.41
CA ASP A 423 10.67 26.58 -5.90
C ASP A 423 11.49 26.87 -4.64
N ARG A 424 11.68 25.86 -3.79
CA ARG A 424 12.54 25.92 -2.59
C ARG A 424 13.27 24.61 -2.40
N VAL A 425 14.53 24.72 -1.97
CA VAL A 425 15.39 23.58 -1.67
C VAL A 425 15.87 23.68 -0.23
N PHE A 426 15.68 22.59 0.50
CA PHE A 426 16.12 22.39 1.87
C PHE A 426 17.12 21.24 1.94
N ALA A 427 18.01 21.26 2.93
CA ALA A 427 18.92 20.16 3.18
C ALA A 427 19.10 19.87 4.68
N ALA A 428 19.20 18.59 5.02
CA ALA A 428 19.47 18.11 6.38
C ALA A 428 20.94 18.26 6.82
N SER A 429 21.64 19.23 6.27
CA SER A 429 23.01 19.62 6.63
C SER A 429 23.22 21.10 6.38
N SER A 430 23.60 21.85 7.41
CA SER A 430 23.91 23.28 7.30
C SER A 430 25.16 23.55 6.48
N ALA A 431 26.20 22.73 6.67
CA ALA A 431 27.45 22.86 5.93
C ALA A 431 27.26 22.58 4.44
N TRP A 432 26.54 21.51 4.11
CA TRP A 432 26.25 21.17 2.72
C TRP A 432 25.33 22.20 2.06
N ALA A 433 24.31 22.69 2.76
CA ALA A 433 23.42 23.73 2.24
C ALA A 433 24.22 24.99 1.82
N ALA A 434 25.08 25.50 2.72
CA ALA A 434 25.89 26.68 2.44
C ALA A 434 26.89 26.45 1.30
N ALA A 435 27.62 25.31 1.32
CA ALA A 435 28.60 24.98 0.29
C ALA A 435 27.96 24.78 -1.09
N THR A 436 26.82 24.09 -1.14
CA THR A 436 26.09 23.85 -2.38
C THR A 436 25.51 25.14 -2.93
N ALA A 437 24.88 25.97 -2.10
CA ALA A 437 24.36 27.27 -2.54
C ALA A 437 25.47 28.19 -3.08
N GLY A 438 26.63 28.24 -2.43
CA GLY A 438 27.78 29.00 -2.92
C GLY A 438 28.35 28.47 -4.24
N ARG A 439 28.31 27.15 -4.46
CA ARG A 439 28.84 26.51 -5.68
C ARG A 439 27.89 26.59 -6.88
N THR A 440 26.57 26.43 -6.66
CA THR A 440 25.58 26.34 -7.74
C THR A 440 24.84 27.65 -7.99
N GLY A 441 24.83 28.57 -7.01
CA GLY A 441 24.01 29.77 -7.02
C GLY A 441 22.53 29.52 -6.70
N ILE A 442 22.13 28.26 -6.47
CA ILE A 442 20.76 27.89 -6.11
C ILE A 442 20.61 28.04 -4.58
N PRO A 443 19.63 28.81 -4.06
CA PRO A 443 19.39 28.90 -2.63
C PRO A 443 19.06 27.52 -2.04
N VAL A 444 19.82 27.12 -1.02
CA VAL A 444 19.56 25.91 -0.23
C VAL A 444 19.49 26.29 1.24
N GLU A 445 18.36 26.01 1.87
CA GLU A 445 18.10 26.35 3.27
C GLU A 445 18.37 25.14 4.19
N PRO A 446 19.04 25.32 5.34
CA PRO A 446 19.21 24.24 6.30
C PRO A 446 17.87 23.87 6.93
N LEU A 447 17.51 22.59 6.84
CA LEU A 447 16.37 22.00 7.53
C LEU A 447 16.78 20.59 7.97
N LEU A 448 17.29 20.48 9.20
CA LEU A 448 17.73 19.19 9.74
C LEU A 448 16.55 18.22 9.88
N GLN A 449 16.86 16.92 9.96
CA GLN A 449 15.85 15.90 10.28
C GLN A 449 15.20 16.15 11.65
N ALA A 450 14.25 15.28 12.03
CA ALA A 450 13.37 15.55 13.16
C ALA A 450 12.90 14.27 13.86
N THR A 451 12.27 14.44 15.01
CA THR A 451 11.65 13.37 15.77
C THR A 451 10.17 13.65 16.02
N ASP A 452 9.40 12.60 16.31
CA ASP A 452 8.04 12.69 16.86
C ASP A 452 8.11 12.58 18.39
N PRO A 453 7.97 13.68 19.15
CA PRO A 453 8.06 13.64 20.60
C PRO A 453 6.92 12.88 21.29
N ALA A 454 5.79 12.64 20.59
CA ALA A 454 4.71 11.82 21.15
C ALA A 454 5.09 10.34 21.17
N ARG A 455 6.00 9.90 20.28
CA ARG A 455 6.52 8.53 20.20
C ARG A 455 7.89 8.37 20.85
N PHE A 456 8.80 9.29 20.59
CA PHE A 456 10.18 9.25 21.04
C PHE A 456 10.37 10.20 22.21
N HIS A 457 10.23 9.64 23.41
CA HIS A 457 10.40 10.37 24.65
C HIS A 457 11.04 9.47 25.71
N PRO A 458 11.69 10.04 26.74
CA PRO A 458 12.17 9.27 27.86
C PRO A 458 11.00 8.61 28.60
N GLY A 459 11.24 7.47 29.22
CA GLY A 459 10.23 6.75 29.97
C GLY A 459 10.79 5.48 30.60
N GLU A 460 9.92 4.70 31.23
CA GLU A 460 10.32 3.43 31.83
C GLU A 460 10.84 2.46 30.75
N PRO A 461 11.97 1.78 31.02
CA PRO A 461 12.46 0.69 30.17
C PRO A 461 11.42 -0.43 30.04
N ASP A 462 11.40 -1.08 28.88
CA ASP A 462 10.66 -2.32 28.62
C ASP A 462 11.59 -3.52 28.89
N PRO A 463 11.34 -4.34 29.94
CA PRO A 463 12.14 -5.52 30.24
C PRO A 463 12.21 -6.53 29.09
N GLN A 464 11.24 -6.54 28.18
CA GLN A 464 11.23 -7.44 27.02
C GLN A 464 12.14 -6.98 25.89
N LEU A 465 12.57 -5.71 25.90
CA LEU A 465 13.41 -5.10 24.87
C LEU A 465 14.80 -4.71 25.40
N THR A 466 15.15 -5.14 26.62
CA THR A 466 16.45 -4.84 27.22
C THR A 466 17.59 -5.46 26.41
N SER A 467 18.63 -4.69 26.17
CA SER A 467 19.85 -5.12 25.50
C SER A 467 21.05 -4.34 26.02
N ASP A 468 22.23 -4.95 26.04
CA ASP A 468 23.45 -4.22 26.38
C ASP A 468 23.79 -3.20 25.29
N VAL A 469 23.99 -3.68 24.06
CA VAL A 469 24.24 -2.84 22.88
C VAL A 469 23.17 -3.09 21.84
N LEU A 470 22.50 -2.03 21.36
CA LEU A 470 21.43 -2.11 20.37
C LEU A 470 21.84 -1.47 19.05
N PHE A 471 21.54 -2.14 17.93
CA PHE A 471 21.57 -1.51 16.62
C PHE A 471 20.31 -1.86 15.82
N VAL A 472 19.65 -0.83 15.29
CA VAL A 472 18.43 -0.96 14.47
C VAL A 472 18.67 -0.37 13.09
N GLY A 473 18.74 -1.22 12.08
CA GLY A 473 18.95 -0.86 10.68
C GLY A 473 19.37 -2.05 9.84
N SER A 474 19.14 -1.99 8.52
CA SER A 474 19.62 -3.03 7.60
C SER A 474 21.14 -2.94 7.39
N THR A 475 21.70 -4.00 6.82
CA THR A 475 23.13 -4.04 6.45
C THR A 475 23.48 -3.10 5.31
N ARG A 476 22.48 -2.72 4.48
CA ARG A 476 22.70 -2.00 3.21
C ARG A 476 23.64 -2.77 2.25
N GLY A 477 23.75 -4.09 2.42
CA GLY A 477 24.66 -4.94 1.65
C GLY A 477 26.12 -4.92 2.13
N GLU A 478 26.41 -4.28 3.27
CA GLU A 478 27.76 -4.16 3.82
C GLU A 478 27.84 -4.59 5.29
N PHE A 479 29.03 -5.02 5.71
CA PHE A 479 29.29 -5.22 7.13
C PHE A 479 29.66 -3.90 7.80
N ARG A 480 28.64 -3.25 8.36
CA ARG A 480 28.70 -1.87 8.87
C ARG A 480 29.81 -1.69 9.93
N PRO A 481 30.66 -0.65 9.83
CA PRO A 481 31.85 -0.51 10.68
C PRO A 481 31.59 -0.59 12.19
N LEU A 482 30.58 0.12 12.72
CA LEU A 482 30.29 0.09 14.15
C LEU A 482 29.79 -1.28 14.62
N VAL A 483 28.97 -1.95 13.82
CA VAL A 483 28.51 -3.29 14.15
C VAL A 483 29.68 -4.28 14.15
N ARG A 484 30.59 -4.17 13.17
CA ARG A 484 31.83 -4.96 13.12
C ARG A 484 32.70 -4.72 14.34
N GLY A 485 32.91 -3.46 14.74
CA GLY A 485 33.71 -3.11 15.90
C GLY A 485 33.07 -3.61 17.22
N ALA A 486 31.75 -3.52 17.36
CA ALA A 486 31.05 -4.05 18.54
C ALA A 486 31.18 -5.57 18.67
N VAL A 487 31.09 -6.30 17.54
CA VAL A 487 31.34 -7.75 17.50
C VAL A 487 32.80 -8.07 17.87
N ALA A 488 33.77 -7.30 17.33
CA ALA A 488 35.19 -7.49 17.63
C ALA A 488 35.51 -7.21 19.11
N ALA A 489 34.84 -6.23 19.72
CA ALA A 489 34.93 -5.91 21.15
C ALA A 489 34.22 -6.96 22.05
N GLY A 490 33.54 -7.96 21.48
CA GLY A 490 32.84 -8.99 22.23
C GLY A 490 31.56 -8.53 22.92
N ALA A 491 30.94 -7.44 22.44
CA ALA A 491 29.73 -6.87 23.03
C ALA A 491 28.52 -7.83 22.94
N ASP A 492 27.61 -7.74 23.92
CA ASP A 492 26.30 -8.40 23.86
C ASP A 492 25.34 -7.58 23.00
N LEU A 493 25.47 -7.79 21.69
CA LEU A 493 24.81 -7.01 20.65
C LEU A 493 23.43 -7.57 20.27
N ALA A 494 22.43 -6.71 20.26
CA ALA A 494 21.10 -6.96 19.71
C ALA A 494 20.92 -6.24 18.37
N LEU A 495 20.69 -6.99 17.30
CA LEU A 495 20.46 -6.48 15.95
C LEU A 495 19.02 -6.66 15.49
N TYR A 496 18.42 -5.58 15.01
CA TYR A 496 17.17 -5.61 14.25
C TYR A 496 17.40 -5.03 12.86
N GLY A 497 17.12 -5.81 11.81
CA GLY A 497 17.21 -5.35 10.43
C GLY A 497 17.50 -6.46 9.41
N GLY A 498 17.25 -6.16 8.14
CA GLY A 498 17.49 -7.09 7.04
C GLY A 498 18.97 -7.27 6.71
N GLY A 499 19.35 -8.50 6.36
CA GLY A 499 20.67 -8.86 5.81
C GLY A 499 21.73 -9.30 6.83
N TRP A 500 21.49 -9.17 8.14
CA TRP A 500 22.53 -9.42 9.15
C TRP A 500 23.01 -10.86 9.24
N ALA A 501 22.14 -11.84 8.93
CA ALA A 501 22.48 -13.26 9.02
C ALA A 501 23.67 -13.68 8.12
N ASP A 502 23.99 -12.88 7.10
CA ASP A 502 25.11 -13.13 6.19
C ASP A 502 26.45 -12.52 6.69
N HIS A 503 26.41 -11.66 7.71
CA HIS A 503 27.56 -10.89 8.19
C HIS A 503 27.96 -11.18 9.64
N VAL A 504 27.04 -11.65 10.47
CA VAL A 504 27.27 -11.90 11.90
C VAL A 504 26.72 -13.26 12.33
N ASP A 505 27.18 -13.77 13.47
CA ASP A 505 26.59 -14.95 14.09
C ASP A 505 25.09 -14.72 14.36
N PRO A 506 24.19 -15.65 13.96
CA PRO A 506 22.75 -15.51 14.16
C PRO A 506 22.31 -15.20 15.59
N ARG A 507 23.13 -15.52 16.60
CA ARG A 507 22.84 -15.20 18.02
C ARG A 507 22.65 -13.70 18.29
N TYR A 508 23.25 -12.84 17.48
CA TYR A 508 23.12 -11.38 17.61
C TYR A 508 21.81 -10.84 16.99
N VAL A 509 21.20 -11.60 16.07
CA VAL A 509 20.04 -11.14 15.29
C VAL A 509 18.75 -11.43 16.05
N ARG A 510 18.09 -10.38 16.55
CA ARG A 510 16.82 -10.47 17.27
C ARG A 510 15.61 -10.49 16.34
N GLY A 511 15.74 -9.94 15.12
CA GLY A 511 14.70 -9.99 14.12
C GLY A 511 15.05 -9.24 12.83
N PRO A 512 14.31 -9.48 11.74
CA PRO A 512 14.52 -8.79 10.47
C PRO A 512 14.03 -7.34 10.48
N PHE A 513 13.22 -6.97 11.47
CA PHE A 513 12.58 -5.66 11.60
C PHE A 513 12.15 -5.44 13.06
N LEU A 514 12.16 -4.19 13.52
CA LEU A 514 11.58 -3.78 14.80
C LEU A 514 10.44 -2.78 14.51
N PRO A 515 9.20 -3.06 14.93
CA PRO A 515 8.08 -2.13 14.76
C PRO A 515 8.38 -0.74 15.33
N ASN A 516 7.99 0.31 14.60
CA ASN A 516 8.34 1.69 14.93
C ASN A 516 7.74 2.14 16.28
N ASP A 517 6.55 1.65 16.62
CA ASP A 517 5.88 1.86 17.92
C ASP A 517 6.63 1.25 19.12
N ARG A 518 7.51 0.27 18.87
CA ARG A 518 8.40 -0.32 19.89
C ARG A 518 9.79 0.29 19.90
N LEU A 519 10.12 1.16 18.95
CA LEU A 519 11.49 1.63 18.72
C LEU A 519 12.01 2.52 19.86
N SER A 520 11.21 3.49 20.32
CA SER A 520 11.57 4.31 21.47
C SER A 520 11.80 3.47 22.73
N ALA A 521 10.96 2.44 22.94
CA ALA A 521 11.09 1.52 24.06
C ALA A 521 12.39 0.73 24.00
N ALA A 522 12.77 0.24 22.82
CA ALA A 522 14.06 -0.43 22.62
C ALA A 522 15.23 0.53 22.89
N TYR A 523 15.17 1.77 22.40
CA TYR A 523 16.24 2.75 22.62
C TYR A 523 16.48 3.07 24.09
N ARG A 524 15.42 3.34 24.87
CA ARG A 524 15.56 3.63 26.31
C ARG A 524 15.84 2.41 27.18
N SER A 525 15.61 1.20 26.65
CA SER A 525 15.93 -0.08 27.32
C SER A 525 17.33 -0.60 27.02
N ALA A 526 18.01 -0.03 26.03
CA ALA A 526 19.39 -0.35 25.72
C ALA A 526 20.35 0.38 26.66
N ARG A 527 21.43 -0.28 27.10
CA ARG A 527 22.50 0.45 27.82
C ARG A 527 23.17 1.45 26.88
N VAL A 528 23.48 1.02 25.65
CA VAL A 528 24.02 1.86 24.57
C VAL A 528 23.33 1.54 23.24
N VAL A 529 22.96 2.57 22.48
CA VAL A 529 22.50 2.44 21.09
C VAL A 529 23.66 2.78 20.15
N LEU A 530 23.84 1.98 19.11
CA LEU A 530 24.78 2.26 18.03
C LEU A 530 24.06 2.96 16.88
N ASN A 531 24.70 4.00 16.35
CA ASN A 531 24.27 4.70 15.16
C ASN A 531 25.40 4.77 14.13
N ASP A 532 25.05 4.74 12.85
CA ASP A 532 25.98 5.00 11.76
C ASP A 532 25.30 5.75 10.61
N HIS A 533 26.12 6.37 9.76
CA HIS A 533 25.67 7.07 8.56
C HIS A 533 26.08 6.32 7.30
N TRP A 534 25.54 6.74 6.16
CA TRP A 534 26.21 6.46 4.89
C TRP A 534 27.47 7.32 4.79
N ALA A 535 28.50 6.86 4.08
CA ALA A 535 29.78 7.58 3.99
C ALA A 535 29.62 8.99 3.38
N ASP A 536 28.79 9.12 2.35
CA ASP A 536 28.41 10.40 1.71
C ASP A 536 27.64 11.32 2.68
N MET A 537 26.77 10.75 3.52
CA MET A 537 26.06 11.52 4.55
C MET A 537 27.03 12.05 5.60
N ALA A 538 27.92 11.20 6.13
CA ALA A 538 28.92 11.61 7.12
C ALA A 538 29.83 12.70 6.57
N ALA A 539 30.37 12.51 5.35
CA ALA A 539 31.22 13.49 4.69
C ALA A 539 30.50 14.81 4.37
N GLY A 540 29.18 14.77 4.16
CA GLY A 540 28.35 15.93 3.89
C GLY A 540 27.77 16.61 5.14
N GLY A 541 28.02 16.12 6.35
CA GLY A 541 27.41 16.64 7.58
C GLY A 541 25.91 16.35 7.71
N PHE A 542 25.41 15.28 7.07
CA PHE A 542 24.01 14.86 7.17
C PHE A 542 23.81 13.94 8.35
N ILE A 543 23.13 14.46 9.37
CA ILE A 543 22.82 13.74 10.61
C ILE A 543 21.56 12.91 10.41
N SER A 544 21.66 11.60 10.61
CA SER A 544 20.58 10.63 10.40
C SER A 544 19.44 10.75 11.41
N ASN A 545 18.22 10.42 10.99
CA ASN A 545 17.03 10.44 11.86
C ASN A 545 17.20 9.65 13.16
N ARG A 546 17.93 8.53 13.09
CA ARG A 546 18.12 7.64 14.23
C ARG A 546 18.67 8.37 15.45
N LEU A 547 19.57 9.36 15.24
CA LEU A 547 20.10 10.15 16.35
C LEU A 547 19.04 11.03 16.99
N PHE A 548 18.18 11.67 16.20
CA PHE A 548 17.07 12.46 16.72
C PHE A 548 16.13 11.59 17.56
N ASP A 549 15.73 10.44 17.05
CA ASP A 549 14.81 9.51 17.75
C ASP A 549 15.42 8.87 18.99
N ALA A 550 16.68 8.44 18.92
CA ALA A 550 17.36 7.79 20.05
C ALA A 550 17.63 8.79 21.19
N VAL A 551 18.13 9.99 20.87
CA VAL A 551 18.37 11.02 21.89
C VAL A 551 17.05 11.54 22.46
N ALA A 552 16.02 11.73 21.65
CA ALA A 552 14.68 12.08 22.14
C ALA A 552 14.09 11.00 23.06
N SER A 553 14.46 9.73 22.86
CA SER A 553 14.11 8.62 23.77
C SER A 553 14.95 8.59 25.07
N GLY A 554 15.91 9.50 25.24
CA GLY A 554 16.80 9.54 26.41
C GLY A 554 17.97 8.56 26.36
N ALA A 555 18.25 7.97 25.19
CA ALA A 555 19.28 6.95 25.03
C ALA A 555 20.70 7.53 25.12
N ARG A 556 21.65 6.65 25.47
CA ARG A 556 23.09 6.86 25.29
C ARG A 556 23.47 6.32 23.92
N VAL A 557 24.16 7.11 23.11
CA VAL A 557 24.43 6.72 21.71
C VAL A 557 25.91 6.78 21.40
N VAL A 558 26.43 5.75 20.73
CA VAL A 558 27.75 5.78 20.08
C VAL A 558 27.53 5.87 18.57
N SER A 559 28.14 6.86 17.93
CA SER A 559 28.00 7.14 16.49
C SER A 559 29.36 7.26 15.81
N ASP A 560 29.39 7.05 14.50
CA ASP A 560 30.47 7.58 13.66
C ASP A 560 30.51 9.11 13.70
N SER A 561 31.69 9.68 13.39
CA SER A 561 31.90 11.12 13.39
C SER A 561 31.17 11.83 12.23
N VAL A 562 30.35 12.82 12.56
CA VAL A 562 29.68 13.73 11.61
C VAL A 562 29.65 15.15 12.19
N ASP A 563 30.04 16.13 11.39
CA ASP A 563 30.00 17.54 11.78
C ASP A 563 28.59 17.96 12.21
N GLY A 564 28.46 18.61 13.37
CA GLY A 564 27.18 19.07 13.93
C GLY A 564 26.57 18.17 15.01
N ILE A 565 27.04 16.92 15.19
CA ILE A 565 26.49 15.99 16.20
C ILE A 565 26.69 16.54 17.62
N SER A 566 27.92 16.98 17.95
CA SER A 566 28.25 17.43 19.30
C SER A 566 27.47 18.70 19.67
N GLU A 567 27.26 19.61 18.72
CA GLU A 567 26.48 20.83 18.91
C GLU A 567 25.01 20.54 19.21
N LEU A 568 24.41 19.57 18.52
CA LEU A 568 23.00 19.22 18.68
C LEU A 568 22.74 18.40 19.94
N PHE A 569 23.52 17.33 20.12
CA PHE A 569 23.21 16.29 21.10
C PHE A 569 24.12 16.31 22.33
N GLY A 570 25.21 17.09 22.30
CA GLY A 570 26.21 17.13 23.36
C GLY A 570 26.72 15.73 23.72
N ASP A 571 26.99 15.53 25.00
CA ASP A 571 27.57 14.28 25.52
C ASP A 571 26.58 13.10 25.56
N SER A 572 25.35 13.27 25.05
CA SER A 572 24.42 12.13 24.85
C SER A 572 24.85 11.24 23.68
N VAL A 573 25.69 11.76 22.78
CA VAL A 573 26.24 11.04 21.63
C VAL A 573 27.76 11.09 21.67
N VAL A 574 28.40 9.92 21.80
CA VAL A 574 29.85 9.77 21.69
C VAL A 574 30.20 9.46 20.24
N GLN A 575 31.06 10.28 19.65
CA GLN A 575 31.51 10.10 18.28
C GLN A 575 32.83 9.33 18.25
N ILE A 576 32.94 8.35 17.36
CA ILE A 576 34.14 7.56 17.15
C ILE A 576 34.54 7.51 15.68
N GLY A 577 35.84 7.43 15.43
CA GLY A 577 36.37 7.24 14.07
C GLY A 577 36.05 5.85 13.53
N ALA A 578 36.04 5.70 12.20
CA ALA A 578 35.69 4.45 11.53
C ALA A 578 36.59 3.24 11.90
N ASP A 579 37.84 3.50 12.29
CA ASP A 579 38.82 2.50 12.70
C ASP A 579 39.07 2.49 14.23
N ALA A 580 38.28 3.24 15.00
CA ALA A 580 38.45 3.31 16.45
C ALA A 580 38.04 1.99 17.12
N ASP A 581 38.81 1.58 18.14
CA ASP A 581 38.42 0.48 19.01
C ASP A 581 37.20 0.89 19.84
N LEU A 582 36.11 0.15 19.66
CA LEU A 582 34.85 0.40 20.34
C LEU A 582 34.88 0.00 21.82
N THR A 583 35.91 -0.70 22.28
CA THR A 583 36.02 -1.22 23.66
C THR A 583 35.86 -0.12 24.70
N GLU A 584 36.52 1.04 24.51
CA GLU A 584 36.46 2.14 25.47
C GLU A 584 35.06 2.79 25.50
N ALA A 585 34.49 3.09 24.32
CA ALA A 585 33.16 3.71 24.21
C ALA A 585 32.01 2.80 24.68
N LEU A 586 32.24 1.48 24.68
CA LEU A 586 31.28 0.49 25.17
C LEU A 586 31.51 0.08 26.64
N ASP A 587 32.58 0.56 27.28
CA ASP A 587 32.86 0.27 28.69
C ASP A 587 31.68 0.74 29.57
N PRO A 588 31.13 -0.10 30.47
CA PRO A 588 30.05 0.29 31.36
C PRO A 588 30.38 1.47 32.30
N THR A 589 31.66 1.77 32.50
CA THR A 589 32.17 2.88 33.32
C THR A 589 32.39 4.17 32.53
N TRP A 590 32.12 4.18 31.22
CA TRP A 590 32.18 5.40 30.41
C TRP A 590 31.35 6.52 31.07
N PRO A 591 31.89 7.75 31.19
CA PRO A 591 31.26 8.82 31.96
C PRO A 591 30.09 9.46 31.18
N TRP A 592 29.02 8.69 30.99
CA TRP A 592 27.79 9.18 30.37
C TRP A 592 27.12 10.25 31.22
N PRO A 593 26.42 11.22 30.59
CA PRO A 593 25.59 12.18 31.32
C PRO A 593 24.55 11.48 32.17
N THR A 594 24.18 12.12 33.27
CA THR A 594 23.10 11.67 34.16
C THR A 594 21.78 11.57 33.41
N ASP A 595 20.83 10.81 33.94
CA ASP A 595 19.49 10.69 33.33
C ASP A 595 18.81 12.06 33.23
N ALA A 596 19.01 12.93 34.22
CA ALA A 596 18.49 14.30 34.19
C ALA A 596 19.05 15.13 33.02
N GLU A 597 20.36 15.05 32.76
CA GLU A 597 21.00 15.77 31.65
C GLU A 597 20.55 15.23 30.29
N ARG A 598 20.45 13.90 30.14
CA ARG A 598 19.95 13.28 28.90
C ARG A 598 18.48 13.61 28.66
N HIS A 599 17.64 13.62 29.70
CA HIS A 599 16.24 13.99 29.57
C HIS A 599 16.07 15.49 29.24
N ALA A 600 16.91 16.37 29.79
CA ALA A 600 16.94 17.77 29.40
C ALA A 600 17.35 17.94 27.92
N ARG A 601 18.33 17.16 27.46
CA ARG A 601 18.72 17.13 26.04
C ARG A 601 17.59 16.60 25.15
N ALA A 602 16.93 15.53 25.55
CA ALA A 602 15.76 14.99 24.85
C ALA A 602 14.64 16.03 24.71
N ALA A 603 14.35 16.77 25.79
CA ALA A 603 13.37 17.86 25.77
C ALA A 603 13.77 19.00 24.82
N ALA A 604 15.05 19.37 24.75
CA ALA A 604 15.55 20.36 23.80
C ALA A 604 15.39 19.88 22.34
N VAL A 605 15.76 18.64 22.05
CA VAL A 605 15.55 18.01 20.73
C VAL A 605 14.07 18.00 20.35
N ALA A 606 13.19 17.63 21.28
CA ALA A 606 11.74 17.64 21.06
C ALA A 606 11.20 19.06 20.76
N ALA A 607 11.73 20.08 21.43
CA ALA A 607 11.30 21.46 21.25
C ALA A 607 11.79 22.09 19.92
N GLU A 608 13.03 21.80 19.52
CA GLU A 608 13.71 22.48 18.41
C GLU A 608 13.75 21.65 17.12
N HIS A 609 13.68 20.32 17.24
CA HIS A 609 13.82 19.37 16.14
C HIS A 609 12.66 18.36 16.07
N SER A 610 11.44 18.82 16.30
CA SER A 610 10.22 18.02 16.07
C SER A 610 9.67 18.16 14.66
N PHE A 611 8.93 17.15 14.20
CA PHE A 611 8.16 17.24 12.95
C PHE A 611 7.14 18.39 12.98
N ALA A 612 6.59 18.73 14.15
CA ALA A 612 5.75 19.91 14.33
C ALA A 612 6.45 21.20 13.88
N HIS A 613 7.73 21.36 14.23
CA HIS A 613 8.52 22.51 13.78
C HIS A 613 8.77 22.46 12.27
N ARG A 614 9.12 21.29 11.72
CA ARG A 614 9.36 21.12 10.28
C ARG A 614 8.13 21.39 9.44
N ALA A 615 6.97 20.91 9.88
CA ALA A 615 5.68 21.16 9.24
C ALA A 615 5.37 22.66 9.15
N ARG A 616 5.62 23.43 10.22
CA ARG A 616 5.45 24.89 10.21
C ARG A 616 6.40 25.56 9.22
N THR A 617 7.70 25.26 9.27
CA THR A 617 8.69 25.84 8.35
C THR A 617 8.35 25.55 6.89
N LEU A 618 7.96 24.31 6.59
CA LEU A 618 7.58 23.91 5.23
C LEU A 618 6.29 24.59 4.77
N LEU A 619 5.29 24.69 5.64
CA LEU A 619 4.03 25.38 5.34
C LEU A 619 4.25 26.88 5.07
N GLU A 620 5.05 27.55 5.90
CA GLU A 620 5.43 28.95 5.69
C GLU A 620 6.15 29.14 4.34
N ALA A 621 7.07 28.24 4.00
CA ALA A 621 7.77 28.27 2.71
C ALA A 621 6.81 28.08 1.53
N ALA A 622 5.87 27.13 1.62
CA ALA A 622 4.87 26.90 0.58
C ALA A 622 3.94 28.10 0.39
N VAL A 623 3.44 28.68 1.48
CA VAL A 623 2.60 29.89 1.43
C VAL A 623 3.36 31.07 0.83
N ALA A 624 4.64 31.25 1.20
CA ALA A 624 5.47 32.32 0.66
C ALA A 624 5.73 32.18 -0.85
N VAL A 625 5.84 30.96 -1.38
CA VAL A 625 5.95 30.72 -2.83
C VAL A 625 4.63 31.05 -3.51
N ARG A 626 3.50 30.59 -2.97
CA ARG A 626 2.16 30.79 -3.55
C ARG A 626 1.64 32.22 -3.51
N GLY A 627 2.19 33.05 -2.61
CA GLY A 627 1.87 34.47 -2.53
C GLY A 627 2.63 35.35 -3.52
N ARG A 628 3.59 34.79 -4.28
CA ARG A 628 4.29 35.47 -5.39
C ARG A 628 3.50 35.31 -6.67
#